data_AF-A0A6G2VYY7-F1
#
_entry.id   AF-A0A6G2VYY7-F1
#
_cell.length_a   1.000
_cell.length_b   1.000
_cell.length_c   1.000
_cell.angle_alpha   90.00
_cell.angle_beta   90.00
_cell.angle_gamma   90.00
#
_symmetry.space_group_name_H-M   'P 1'
#
loop_
_entity.id
_entity.type
_entity.pdbx_description
1 polymer ?
#
loop_
_entity_poly.entity_id
_entity_poly.type
_entity_poly.pdbx_seq_one_letter_code
_entity_poly.pdbx_strand_id
1 'polypeptide(L)'
;MQKAVQHLHDDYRKRGACWVYKAGDDNGQPLLEIRFSGSQSHPSASDKAGGGKVRYALGLYAQVGSAGADLFFLCPTRATSSDTYVGDTKYVKAEFFADATRLRGNSVDKDRMVILNAISRKVAQEAGCAAEAHLPATVPDP
;
A
#
# COMPACT_ATOMS: atom_id res chain seq x y z
N MET A 1 6.13 -11.59 -3.56
CA MET A 1 5.85 -10.19 -3.93
C MET A 1 6.23 -9.85 -5.37
N GLN A 2 7.00 -10.69 -6.10
CA GLN A 2 7.39 -10.46 -7.50
C GLN A 2 6.23 -10.17 -8.47
N LYS A 3 5.10 -10.88 -8.35
CA LYS A 3 3.90 -10.58 -9.17
C LYS A 3 3.39 -9.14 -8.95
N ALA A 4 3.40 -8.64 -7.72
CA ALA A 4 2.98 -7.26 -7.45
C ALA A 4 3.89 -6.25 -8.16
N VAL A 5 5.21 -6.50 -8.18
CA VAL A 5 6.20 -5.68 -8.89
C VAL A 5 5.97 -5.70 -10.41
N GLN A 6 5.73 -6.88 -10.98
CA GLN A 6 5.46 -7.04 -12.41
C GLN A 6 4.23 -6.26 -12.88
N HIS A 7 3.21 -6.16 -12.03
CA HIS A 7 1.94 -5.53 -12.35
C HIS A 7 1.79 -4.11 -11.77
N LEU A 8 2.88 -3.44 -11.37
CA LEU A 8 2.83 -2.06 -10.89
C LEU A 8 2.30 -1.09 -11.96
N HIS A 9 2.60 -1.37 -13.22
CA HIS A 9 2.32 -0.50 -14.35
C HIS A 9 1.01 -0.83 -15.08
N ASP A 10 0.27 -1.81 -14.55
CA ASP A 10 -0.96 -2.29 -15.15
C ASP A 10 -2.17 -1.41 -14.80
N ASP A 11 -3.19 -1.49 -15.65
CA ASP A 11 -4.51 -0.93 -15.35
C ASP A 11 -5.09 -1.55 -14.08
N TYR A 12 -5.95 -0.81 -13.39
CA TYR A 12 -6.48 -1.11 -12.06
C TYR A 12 -6.99 -2.56 -11.89
N ARG A 13 -7.65 -3.14 -12.90
CA ARG A 13 -8.18 -4.51 -12.86
C ARG A 13 -7.12 -5.61 -13.03
N LYS A 14 -5.93 -5.26 -13.53
CA LYS A 14 -4.81 -6.17 -13.81
C LYS A 14 -3.67 -6.03 -12.80
N ARG A 15 -3.72 -5.02 -11.93
CA ARG A 15 -2.72 -4.81 -10.87
C ARG A 15 -2.61 -6.01 -9.94
N GLY A 16 -1.41 -6.21 -9.43
CA GLY A 16 -1.17 -7.20 -8.39
C GLY A 16 -1.92 -6.82 -7.12
N ALA A 17 -2.81 -7.71 -6.69
CA ALA A 17 -3.54 -7.60 -5.44
C ALA A 17 -3.27 -8.84 -4.57
N CYS A 18 -3.18 -8.60 -3.27
CA CYS A 18 -3.04 -9.62 -2.25
C CYS A 18 -4.32 -9.65 -1.42
N TRP A 19 -5.06 -10.75 -1.49
CA TRP A 19 -6.23 -10.99 -0.67
C TRP A 19 -5.87 -11.99 0.43
N VAL A 20 -6.17 -11.63 1.67
CA VAL A 20 -6.03 -12.54 2.81
C VAL A 20 -7.43 -12.89 3.28
N TYR A 21 -7.68 -14.18 3.44
CA TYR A 21 -8.95 -14.72 3.92
C TYR A 21 -8.77 -15.29 5.32
N LYS A 22 -9.83 -15.23 6.12
CA LYS A 22 -9.84 -15.91 7.41
C LYS A 22 -10.08 -17.41 7.16
N ALA A 23 -9.22 -18.26 7.72
CA ALA A 23 -9.43 -19.71 7.64
C ALA A 23 -10.77 -20.10 8.28
N GLY A 24 -11.57 -20.90 7.55
CA GLY A 24 -12.91 -21.33 7.97
C GLY A 24 -14.00 -20.26 7.82
N ASP A 25 -13.74 -19.16 7.11
CA ASP A 25 -14.77 -18.21 6.69
C ASP A 25 -15.18 -18.47 5.23
N ASP A 26 -16.35 -19.07 5.03
CA ASP A 26 -16.85 -19.49 3.71
C ASP A 26 -17.69 -18.41 3.01
N ASN A 27 -17.77 -17.19 3.57
CA ASN A 27 -18.56 -16.10 2.98
C ASN A 27 -17.94 -15.49 1.69
N GLY A 28 -16.75 -15.95 1.30
CA GLY A 28 -16.03 -15.49 0.11
C GLY A 28 -15.47 -14.06 0.19
N GLN A 29 -15.56 -13.41 1.35
CA GLN A 29 -15.10 -12.04 1.56
C GLN A 29 -13.71 -12.03 2.20
N PRO A 30 -12.73 -11.31 1.61
CA PRO A 30 -11.40 -11.21 2.20
C PRO A 30 -11.43 -10.45 3.53
N LEU A 31 -10.53 -10.83 4.44
CA LEU A 31 -10.24 -10.10 5.67
C LEU A 31 -9.58 -8.75 5.35
N LEU A 32 -8.63 -8.77 4.43
CA LEU A 32 -7.96 -7.58 3.92
C LEU A 32 -7.53 -7.80 2.47
N GLU A 33 -7.43 -6.70 1.76
CA GLU A 33 -6.94 -6.59 0.41
C GLU A 33 -5.82 -5.55 0.36
N ILE A 34 -4.72 -5.87 -0.32
CA ILE A 34 -3.62 -4.94 -0.52
C ILE A 34 -3.29 -4.87 -2.00
N ARG A 35 -3.22 -3.65 -2.54
CA ARG A 35 -2.88 -3.39 -3.94
C ARG A 35 -1.63 -2.53 -4.03
N PHE A 36 -0.85 -2.76 -5.08
CA PHE A 36 0.30 -1.92 -5.42
C PHE A 36 0.16 -1.38 -6.84
N SER A 37 0.58 -0.14 -7.02
CA SER A 37 0.69 0.49 -8.34
C SER A 37 1.83 1.47 -8.40
N GLY A 38 2.47 1.58 -9.56
CA GLY A 38 3.32 2.71 -9.88
C GLY A 38 2.51 4.00 -9.88
N SER A 39 3.12 5.08 -9.40
CA SER A 39 2.52 6.41 -9.40
C SER A 39 3.51 7.47 -9.85
N GLN A 40 3.04 8.40 -10.67
CA GLN A 40 3.81 9.56 -11.11
C GLN A 40 3.85 10.68 -10.06
N SER A 41 2.89 10.69 -9.14
CA SER A 41 2.76 11.67 -8.07
C SER A 41 2.32 11.02 -6.76
N HIS A 42 2.40 11.76 -5.67
CA HIS A 42 1.80 11.39 -4.39
C HIS A 42 1.08 12.63 -3.83
N PRO A 43 0.12 12.45 -2.91
CA PRO A 43 -0.51 13.57 -2.21
C PRO A 43 0.52 14.44 -1.49
N SER A 44 0.21 15.72 -1.33
CA SER A 44 1.07 16.68 -0.65
C SER A 44 0.86 16.59 0.87
N ALA A 45 1.90 16.90 1.66
CA ALA A 45 1.76 16.98 3.12
C ALA A 45 0.76 18.07 3.55
N SER A 46 0.58 19.11 2.72
CA SER A 46 -0.39 20.20 2.92
C SER A 46 -1.83 19.83 2.56
N ASP A 47 -2.07 18.69 1.90
CA ASP A 47 -3.44 18.20 1.72
C ASP A 47 -4.03 18.04 3.12
N LYS A 48 -5.29 18.37 3.38
CA LYS A 48 -5.85 18.14 4.72
C LYS A 48 -6.22 16.67 4.86
N ALA A 49 -5.83 16.03 5.95
CA ALA A 49 -6.47 14.77 6.33
C ALA A 49 -7.97 15.05 6.50
N GLY A 50 -8.80 14.45 5.65
CA GLY A 50 -10.26 14.58 5.78
C GLY A 50 -10.72 14.10 7.15
N GLY A 51 -11.86 14.61 7.66
CA GLY A 51 -12.36 14.28 8.98
C GLY A 51 -12.38 12.76 9.23
N GLY A 52 -11.68 12.31 10.29
CA GLY A 52 -11.56 10.90 10.67
C GLY A 52 -10.39 10.14 10.03
N LYS A 53 -9.47 10.82 9.34
CA LYS A 53 -8.23 10.22 8.82
C LYS A 53 -7.03 10.56 9.70
N VAL A 54 -6.19 9.57 9.97
CA VAL A 54 -4.97 9.68 10.78
C VAL A 54 -3.75 9.61 9.86
N ARG A 55 -2.77 10.49 10.06
CA ARG A 55 -1.53 10.51 9.29
C ARG A 55 -0.41 9.82 10.04
N TYR A 56 0.49 9.22 9.28
CA TYR A 56 1.70 8.62 9.82
C TYR A 56 2.92 9.22 9.13
N ALA A 57 3.99 9.46 9.88
CA ALA A 57 5.29 9.87 9.35
C ALA A 57 6.01 8.67 8.70
N LEU A 58 5.44 8.14 7.62
CA LEU A 58 5.89 6.93 6.94
C LEU A 58 5.96 7.16 5.43
N GLY A 59 7.10 6.84 4.82
CA GLY A 59 7.33 7.08 3.40
C GLY A 59 7.22 8.56 3.03
N LEU A 60 6.66 8.83 1.86
CA LEU A 60 6.37 10.19 1.37
C LEU A 60 4.98 10.67 1.80
N TYR A 61 4.05 9.74 1.95
CA TYR A 61 2.69 10.02 2.40
C TYR A 61 2.08 8.74 2.98
N ALA A 62 1.54 8.80 4.19
CA ALA A 62 0.80 7.69 4.77
C ALA A 62 -0.42 8.19 5.55
N GLN A 63 -1.55 7.52 5.32
CA GLN A 63 -2.80 7.88 5.97
C GLN A 63 -3.67 6.64 6.18
N VAL A 64 -4.40 6.63 7.29
CA VAL A 64 -5.42 5.63 7.60
C VAL A 64 -6.78 6.31 7.72
N GLY A 65 -7.85 5.63 7.30
CA GLY A 65 -9.23 6.03 7.52
C GLY A 65 -10.13 4.81 7.68
N SER A 66 -11.45 5.03 7.79
CA SER A 66 -12.42 3.97 8.06
C SER A 66 -12.36 2.80 7.05
N ALA A 67 -12.13 3.08 5.77
CA ALA A 67 -12.10 2.07 4.71
C ALA A 67 -10.75 1.35 4.55
N GLY A 68 -9.67 1.80 5.21
CA GLY A 68 -8.34 1.25 4.97
C GLY A 68 -7.21 2.26 5.13
N ALA A 69 -6.12 2.06 4.39
CA ALA A 69 -4.94 2.91 4.46
C ALA A 69 -4.26 3.09 3.10
N ASP A 70 -3.62 4.24 2.91
CA ASP A 70 -2.77 4.55 1.76
C ASP A 70 -1.33 4.78 2.25
N LEU A 71 -0.36 4.27 1.50
CA LEU A 71 1.07 4.55 1.68
C LEU A 71 1.72 4.82 0.32
N PHE A 72 2.45 5.92 0.22
CA PHE A 72 3.29 6.25 -0.92
C PHE A 72 4.74 6.28 -0.48
N PHE A 73 5.62 5.67 -1.27
CA PHE A 73 7.06 5.66 -1.01
C PHE A 73 7.84 5.80 -2.32
N LEU A 74 9.07 6.29 -2.19
CA LEU A 74 9.99 6.42 -3.31
C LEU A 74 10.42 5.03 -3.76
N CYS A 75 10.13 4.70 -5.01
CA CYS A 75 10.57 3.45 -5.61
C CYS A 75 10.52 3.64 -7.12
N PRO A 76 11.62 4.08 -7.74
CA PRO A 76 11.68 4.24 -9.17
C PRO A 76 11.52 2.88 -9.85
N THR A 77 10.46 2.73 -10.65
CA THR A 77 10.18 1.51 -11.41
C THR A 77 9.99 1.83 -12.88
N ARG A 78 10.45 0.91 -13.74
CA ARG A 78 10.34 1.04 -15.19
C ARG A 78 9.21 0.18 -15.72
N ALA A 79 8.46 0.74 -16.66
CA ALA A 79 7.50 -0.04 -17.42
C ALA A 79 8.25 -1.13 -18.21
N THR A 80 7.85 -2.38 -18.06
CA THR A 80 8.53 -3.53 -18.67
C THR A 80 7.95 -3.93 -20.03
N SER A 81 6.81 -3.35 -20.43
CA SER A 81 6.14 -3.62 -21.70
C SER A 81 5.58 -2.35 -22.33
N SER A 82 5.32 -2.38 -23.63
CA SER A 82 4.68 -1.28 -24.37
C SER A 82 3.18 -1.12 -24.07
N ASP A 83 2.56 -2.14 -23.44
CA ASP A 83 1.12 -2.18 -23.13
C ASP A 83 0.80 -1.72 -21.70
N THR A 84 1.75 -1.06 -21.04
CA THR A 84 1.56 -0.53 -19.68
C THR A 84 0.59 0.63 -19.64
N TYR A 85 -0.31 0.63 -18.66
CA TYR A 85 -1.27 1.71 -18.44
C TYR A 85 -0.58 3.00 -17.96
N VAL A 86 0.49 2.86 -17.18
CA VAL A 86 1.35 3.96 -16.76
C VAL A 86 2.80 3.64 -17.15
N GLY A 87 3.49 4.61 -17.75
CA GLY A 87 4.92 4.50 -18.07
C GLY A 87 5.80 4.43 -16.82
N ASP A 88 7.06 4.83 -16.94
CA ASP A 88 7.97 4.86 -15.79
C ASP A 88 7.42 5.72 -14.64
N THR A 89 7.61 5.23 -13.40
CA THR A 89 7.07 5.87 -12.19
C THR A 89 8.16 6.06 -11.15
N LYS A 90 8.06 7.15 -10.38
CA LYS A 90 9.01 7.46 -9.30
C LYS A 90 8.58 6.88 -7.95
N TYR A 91 7.29 6.63 -7.81
CA TYR A 91 6.68 6.25 -6.56
C TYR A 91 5.89 4.96 -6.72
N VAL A 92 5.75 4.23 -5.63
CA VAL A 92 4.76 3.16 -5.52
C VAL A 92 3.70 3.59 -4.53
N LYS A 93 2.43 3.44 -4.94
CA LYS A 93 1.26 3.52 -4.08
C LYS A 93 0.94 2.12 -3.59
N ALA A 94 0.79 1.98 -2.28
CA ALA A 94 0.24 0.81 -1.63
C ALA A 94 -1.11 1.17 -1.01
N GLU A 95 -2.14 0.39 -1.34
CA GLU A 95 -3.50 0.58 -0.87
C GLU A 95 -3.88 -0.62 -0.02
N PHE A 96 -4.35 -0.37 1.19
CA PHE A 96 -4.89 -1.37 2.09
C PHE A 96 -6.39 -1.15 2.21
N PHE A 97 -7.19 -2.19 1.97
CA PHE A 97 -8.62 -2.20 2.17
C PHE A 97 -8.97 -3.27 3.19
N ALA A 98 -9.69 -2.90 4.23
CA ALA A 98 -10.34 -3.85 5.11
C ALA A 98 -11.56 -3.22 5.73
N ASP A 99 -12.65 -3.99 5.78
CA ASP A 99 -13.81 -3.62 6.57
C ASP A 99 -13.39 -3.45 8.03
N ALA A 100 -13.67 -2.27 8.60
CA ALA A 100 -13.30 -1.92 9.97
C ALA A 100 -13.85 -2.92 11.00
N THR A 101 -14.93 -3.62 10.68
CA THR A 101 -15.56 -4.62 11.56
C THR A 101 -14.80 -5.94 11.62
N ARG A 102 -13.90 -6.21 10.67
CA ARG A 102 -13.21 -7.50 10.52
C ARG A 102 -11.82 -7.55 11.15
N LEU A 103 -11.17 -6.40 11.36
CA LEU A 103 -9.89 -6.32 12.07
C LEU A 103 -10.13 -6.05 13.56
N ARG A 104 -9.63 -6.94 14.42
CA ARG A 104 -9.69 -6.79 15.88
C ARG A 104 -8.27 -6.63 16.41
N GLY A 105 -8.00 -5.50 17.04
CA GLY A 105 -6.72 -5.19 17.65
C GLY A 105 -6.83 -3.99 18.58
N ASN A 106 -5.74 -3.67 19.29
CA ASN A 106 -5.72 -2.60 20.28
C ASN A 106 -5.81 -1.20 19.62
N SER A 107 -5.33 -1.08 18.37
CA SER A 107 -5.45 0.12 17.55
C SER A 107 -5.56 -0.27 16.09
N VAL A 108 -6.80 -0.37 15.59
CA VAL A 108 -7.10 -0.78 14.21
C VAL A 108 -6.31 0.04 13.19
N ASP A 109 -6.14 1.35 13.44
CA ASP A 109 -5.42 2.21 12.51
C ASP A 109 -3.92 1.92 12.48
N LYS A 110 -3.30 1.71 13.65
CA LYS A 110 -1.88 1.35 13.75
C LYS A 110 -1.65 -0.04 13.15
N ASP A 111 -2.53 -0.99 13.40
CA ASP A 111 -2.43 -2.35 12.88
C ASP A 111 -2.47 -2.38 11.34
N ARG A 112 -3.39 -1.60 10.73
CA ARG A 112 -3.46 -1.42 9.27
C ARG A 112 -2.14 -0.89 8.71
N MET A 113 -1.57 0.14 9.35
CA MET A 113 -0.32 0.73 8.88
C MET A 113 0.89 -0.20 9.08
N VAL A 114 0.93 -0.97 10.17
CA VAL A 114 1.97 -1.99 10.42
C VAL A 114 1.95 -3.05 9.33
N ILE A 115 0.78 -3.58 9.00
CA ILE A 115 0.63 -4.59 7.94
C ILE A 115 1.04 -4.00 6.58
N LEU A 116 0.51 -2.82 6.24
CA LEU A 116 0.80 -2.16 4.97
C LEU A 116 2.29 -1.83 4.82
N ASN A 117 2.94 -1.33 5.88
CA ASN A 117 4.36 -1.03 5.89
C ASN A 117 5.23 -2.29 5.72
N ALA A 118 4.93 -3.35 6.47
CA ALA A 118 5.70 -4.60 6.41
C ALA A 118 5.70 -5.20 4.99
N ILE A 119 4.53 -5.20 4.33
CA ILE A 119 4.39 -5.72 2.97
C ILE A 119 5.04 -4.77 1.96
N SER A 120 4.88 -3.46 2.13
CA SER A 120 5.50 -2.44 1.27
C SER A 120 7.04 -2.51 1.31
N ARG A 121 7.64 -2.74 2.49
CA ARG A 121 9.08 -3.00 2.62
C ARG A 121 9.53 -4.21 1.81
N LYS A 122 8.73 -5.29 1.80
CA LYS A 122 9.03 -6.48 1.00
C LYS A 122 8.87 -6.21 -0.50
N VAL A 123 7.86 -5.44 -0.91
CA VAL A 123 7.70 -5.01 -2.32
C VAL A 123 8.90 -4.16 -2.75
N ALA A 124 9.34 -3.21 -1.94
CA ALA A 124 10.50 -2.38 -2.24
C ALA A 124 11.79 -3.22 -2.38
N GLN A 125 11.95 -4.25 -1.54
CA GLN A 125 13.06 -5.20 -1.66
C GLN A 125 13.02 -5.98 -2.97
N GLU A 126 11.87 -6.53 -3.35
CA GLU A 126 11.74 -7.28 -4.62
C GLU A 126 11.86 -6.38 -5.85
N ALA A 127 11.46 -5.11 -5.75
CA ALA A 127 11.62 -4.11 -6.80
C ALA A 127 13.05 -3.54 -6.89
N GLY A 128 13.93 -3.88 -5.93
CA GLY A 128 15.30 -3.39 -5.89
C GLY A 128 15.44 -1.94 -5.44
N CYS A 129 14.41 -1.35 -4.84
CA CYS A 129 14.35 0.06 -4.41
C CYS A 129 14.28 0.22 -2.89
N ALA A 130 14.66 -0.82 -2.13
CA ALA A 130 14.51 -0.81 -0.67
C ALA A 130 15.32 0.30 0.02
N ALA A 131 16.49 0.66 -0.54
CA ALA A 131 17.28 1.76 -0.04
C ALA A 131 16.51 3.08 -0.25
N GLU A 132 16.05 3.36 -1.46
CA GLU A 132 15.34 4.59 -1.82
C GLU A 132 14.01 4.76 -1.08
N ALA A 133 13.31 3.65 -0.83
CA ALA A 133 12.02 3.65 -0.16
C ALA A 133 12.09 4.17 1.30
N HIS A 134 13.23 4.00 1.96
CA HIS A 134 13.48 4.40 3.35
C HIS A 134 12.34 4.05 4.33
N LEU A 135 11.65 2.93 4.10
CA LEU A 135 10.54 2.51 4.95
C LEU A 135 11.07 1.92 6.27
N PRO A 136 10.74 2.51 7.44
CA PRO A 136 11.24 2.07 8.74
C PRO A 136 10.71 0.69 9.13
N ALA A 137 11.47 -0.06 9.92
CA ALA A 137 11.06 -1.37 10.40
C ALA A 137 9.85 -1.30 11.37
N THR A 138 9.74 -0.20 12.12
CA THR A 138 8.66 0.05 13.06
C THR A 138 7.85 1.25 12.59
N VAL A 139 6.53 1.14 12.65
CA VAL A 139 5.63 2.27 12.34
C VAL A 139 5.65 3.26 13.50
N PRO A 140 5.99 4.55 13.25
CA PRO A 140 5.94 5.57 14.28
C PRO A 140 4.51 5.81 14.75
N ASP A 141 4.35 6.38 15.94
CA ASP A 141 3.05 6.90 16.34
C ASP A 141 2.67 8.10 15.43
N PRO A 142 1.36 8.32 15.20
CA PRO A 142 0.87 9.39 14.34
C PRO A 142 1.21 10.80 14.85
#